data_AF-A0A0M8X438-F1
#
_entry.id   AF-A0A0M8X438-F1
#
_cell.length_a   1.000
_cell.length_b   1.000
_cell.length_c   1.000
_cell.angle_alpha   90.00
_cell.angle_beta   90.00
_cell.angle_gamma   90.00
#
_symmetry.space_group_name_H-M   'P 1'
#
loop_
_entity.id
_entity.type
_entity.pdbx_description
1 polymer ?
#
loop_
_entity_poly.entity_id
_entity_poly.type
_entity_poly.pdbx_seq_one_letter_code
_entity_poly.pdbx_strand_id
1 'polypeptide(L)'
;MPSDAVLYQAAALCLTYPDEDLVARLPLVRQAAPQLRGFTDHAALTPPAELAAHYVHVFGAGDRHSLYLSRWHDGDSRARGMSAAWFADVYRRHGLECGGGELPDFLPAVLEFTARTGDGILLTEHRDGLERLRMRLTGYGTPYAGVLDAVCATLPTAYSIRPP
;
A
#
# COMPACT_ATOMS: atom_id res chain seq x y z
N MET A 1 -3.79 -10.80 -12.85
CA MET A 1 -2.86 -10.89 -14.01
C MET A 1 -1.45 -10.74 -13.46
N PRO A 2 -0.46 -11.54 -13.89
CA PRO A 2 0.92 -11.44 -13.42
C PRO A 2 1.61 -10.10 -13.75
N SER A 3 0.93 -9.17 -14.43
CA SER A 3 1.43 -7.85 -14.83
C SER A 3 1.71 -6.91 -13.65
N ASP A 4 0.95 -7.00 -12.56
CA ASP A 4 1.00 -5.99 -11.50
C ASP A 4 1.78 -6.45 -10.26
N ALA A 5 2.20 -7.72 -10.20
CA ALA A 5 2.94 -8.26 -9.04
C ALA A 5 4.24 -7.47 -8.78
N VAL A 6 4.96 -7.10 -9.84
CA VAL A 6 6.15 -6.25 -9.74
C VAL A 6 5.81 -4.86 -9.21
N LEU A 7 4.69 -4.28 -9.66
CA LEU A 7 4.22 -2.99 -9.19
C LEU A 7 3.85 -3.04 -7.70
N TYR A 8 3.14 -4.08 -7.25
CA TYR A 8 2.76 -4.22 -5.85
C TYR A 8 3.98 -4.40 -4.95
N GLN A 9 4.95 -5.24 -5.35
CA GLN A 9 6.19 -5.39 -4.59
C GLN A 9 6.99 -4.08 -4.52
N ALA A 10 7.08 -3.37 -5.65
CA ALA A 10 7.74 -2.08 -5.73
C ALA A 10 7.03 -1.01 -4.87
N ALA A 11 5.70 -0.97 -4.90
CA ALA A 11 4.89 -0.06 -4.10
C ALA A 11 5.01 -0.37 -2.60
N ALA A 12 5.08 -1.65 -2.22
CA ALA A 12 5.33 -2.06 -0.83
C ALA A 12 6.64 -1.45 -0.32
N LEU A 13 7.72 -1.60 -1.08
CA LEU A 13 9.04 -1.01 -0.76
C LEU A 13 8.99 0.52 -0.68
N CYS A 14 8.25 1.19 -1.57
CA CYS A 14 8.11 2.65 -1.53
C CYS A 14 7.29 3.17 -0.33
N LEU A 15 6.52 2.30 0.33
CA LEU A 15 5.64 2.63 1.46
C LEU A 15 6.16 2.07 2.79
N THR A 16 7.33 1.44 2.82
CA THR A 16 8.04 1.08 4.06
C THR A 16 9.00 2.17 4.48
N TYR A 17 9.48 2.09 5.72
CA TYR A 17 10.50 3.01 6.22
C TYR A 17 11.73 3.01 5.29
N PRO A 18 12.23 4.18 4.86
CA PRO A 18 13.31 4.27 3.88
C PRO A 18 14.67 4.07 4.55
N ASP A 19 15.03 2.81 4.78
CA ASP A 19 16.35 2.41 5.26
C ASP A 19 17.40 2.34 4.13
N GLU A 20 18.62 1.97 4.49
CA GLU A 20 19.73 1.83 3.54
C GLU A 20 19.44 0.77 2.46
N ASP A 21 18.70 -0.29 2.81
CA ASP A 21 18.31 -1.35 1.88
C ASP A 21 17.33 -0.84 0.82
N LEU A 22 16.34 -0.02 1.21
CA LEU A 22 15.44 0.62 0.25
C LEU A 22 16.24 1.52 -0.71
N VAL A 23 17.12 2.37 -0.16
CA VAL A 23 17.92 3.31 -0.95
C VAL A 23 18.77 2.57 -1.99
N ALA A 24 19.39 1.46 -1.60
CA ALA A 24 20.17 0.61 -2.51
C ALA A 24 19.31 -0.01 -3.63
N ARG A 25 18.02 -0.26 -3.37
CA ARG A 25 17.08 -0.87 -4.33
C ARG A 25 16.36 0.14 -5.23
N LEU A 26 16.42 1.45 -4.95
CA LEU A 26 15.73 2.48 -5.75
C LEU A 26 16.00 2.39 -7.27
N PRO A 27 17.24 2.15 -7.76
CA PRO A 27 17.47 2.03 -9.20
C PRO A 27 16.74 0.83 -9.82
N LEU A 28 16.66 -0.29 -9.10
CA LEU A 28 15.95 -1.49 -9.53
C LEU A 28 14.43 -1.23 -9.55
N VAL A 29 13.90 -0.64 -8.49
CA VAL A 29 12.47 -0.28 -8.39
C VAL A 29 12.07 0.66 -9.53
N ARG A 30 12.90 1.67 -9.82
CA ARG A 30 12.71 2.63 -10.92
C ARG A 30 12.61 1.95 -12.30
N GLN A 31 13.39 0.90 -12.52
CA GLN A 31 13.39 0.14 -13.77
C GLN A 31 12.21 -0.83 -13.85
N ALA A 32 11.92 -1.54 -12.76
CA ALA A 32 10.92 -2.60 -12.72
C ALA A 32 9.48 -2.07 -12.68
N ALA A 33 9.24 -0.91 -12.04
CA ALA A 33 7.94 -0.26 -11.94
C ALA A 33 8.01 1.20 -12.43
N PRO A 34 8.03 1.45 -13.76
CA PRO A 34 8.10 2.81 -14.31
C PRO A 34 7.00 3.77 -13.84
N GLN A 35 5.86 3.23 -13.41
CA GLN A 35 4.74 3.97 -12.83
C GLN A 35 5.13 4.68 -11.52
N LEU A 36 6.13 4.17 -10.80
CA LEU A 36 6.60 4.73 -9.53
C LEU A 36 7.78 5.71 -9.68
N ARG A 37 8.15 6.06 -10.93
CA ARG A 37 9.29 6.93 -11.21
C ARG A 37 9.24 8.26 -10.45
N GLY A 38 8.06 8.86 -10.33
CA GLY A 38 7.92 10.12 -9.58
C GLY A 38 8.43 10.00 -8.13
N PHE A 39 8.09 8.91 -7.45
CA PHE A 39 8.59 8.63 -6.11
C PHE A 39 10.07 8.27 -6.12
N THR A 40 10.52 7.35 -6.99
CA THR A 40 11.92 6.91 -6.99
C THR A 40 12.90 8.04 -7.34
N ASP A 41 12.49 8.97 -8.19
CA ASP A 41 13.31 10.10 -8.61
C ASP A 41 13.41 11.11 -7.47
N HIS A 42 12.30 11.36 -6.76
CA HIS A 42 12.33 12.15 -5.53
C HIS A 42 13.23 11.49 -4.47
N ALA A 43 13.04 10.20 -4.19
CA ALA A 43 13.80 9.46 -3.19
C ALA A 43 15.30 9.41 -3.50
N ALA A 44 15.68 9.30 -4.78
CA ALA A 44 17.08 9.28 -5.19
C ALA A 44 17.79 10.65 -5.08
N LEU A 45 17.02 11.75 -5.10
CA LEU A 45 17.54 13.12 -4.96
C LEU A 45 17.51 13.64 -3.53
N THR A 46 16.78 12.97 -2.63
CA THR A 46 16.63 13.36 -1.23
C THR A 46 17.67 12.65 -0.36
N PRO A 47 18.39 13.36 0.54
CA PRO A 47 19.29 12.72 1.50
C PRO A 47 18.57 11.66 2.35
N PRO A 48 19.18 10.48 2.63
CA PRO A 48 18.49 9.39 3.33
C PRO A 48 17.86 9.79 4.67
N ALA A 49 18.56 10.60 5.46
CA ALA A 49 18.04 11.09 6.74
C ALA A 49 16.81 12.01 6.57
N GLU A 50 16.78 12.83 5.51
CA GLU A 50 15.64 13.69 5.20
C GLU A 50 14.45 12.86 4.68
N LEU A 51 14.72 11.84 3.85
CA LEU A 51 13.68 10.93 3.35
C LEU A 51 13.03 10.16 4.51
N ALA A 52 13.84 9.66 5.46
CA ALA A 52 13.36 9.00 6.68
C ALA A 52 12.57 9.95 7.59
N ALA A 53 13.05 11.18 7.80
CA ALA A 53 12.33 12.18 8.56
C ALA A 53 10.98 12.52 7.91
N HIS A 54 10.96 12.65 6.58
CA HIS A 54 9.75 12.90 5.81
C HIS A 54 8.76 11.73 5.92
N TYR A 55 9.22 10.48 5.86
CA TYR A 55 8.40 9.29 6.09
C TYR A 55 7.72 9.33 7.47
N VAL A 56 8.50 9.55 8.54
CA VAL A 56 7.96 9.64 9.91
C VAL A 56 7.02 10.82 10.07
N HIS A 57 7.31 11.95 9.43
CA HIS A 57 6.43 13.12 9.46
C HIS A 57 5.07 12.86 8.79
N VAL A 58 5.08 12.16 7.64
CA VAL A 58 3.86 11.84 6.89
C VAL A 58 3.04 10.77 7.60
N PHE A 59 3.67 9.65 7.97
CA PHE A 59 2.99 8.43 8.43
C PHE A 59 2.98 8.25 9.96
N GLY A 60 3.91 8.88 10.68
CA GLY A 60 4.01 8.79 12.15
C GLY A 60 3.02 9.70 12.89
N ALA A 61 2.46 10.71 12.23
CA ALA A 61 1.54 11.67 12.84
C ALA A 61 0.09 11.16 12.92
N GLY A 62 -0.16 10.14 13.74
CA GLY A 62 -1.51 9.65 14.09
C GLY A 62 -2.33 9.17 12.88
N ASP A 63 -3.65 9.38 12.93
CA ASP A 63 -4.61 8.76 12.00
C ASP A 63 -4.75 9.49 10.66
N ARG A 64 -3.98 10.56 10.43
CA ARG A 64 -4.16 11.41 9.26
C ARG A 64 -3.74 10.75 7.95
N HIS A 65 -2.65 10.00 7.94
CA HIS A 65 -2.15 9.29 6.75
C HIS A 65 -1.81 7.83 7.05
N SER A 66 -2.50 7.21 8.02
CA SER A 66 -2.13 5.87 8.48
C SER A 66 -2.04 4.86 7.33
N LEU A 67 -1.01 4.02 7.31
CA LEU A 67 -0.88 2.92 6.34
C LEU A 67 -1.63 1.66 6.78
N TYR A 68 -2.31 1.68 7.93
CA TYR A 68 -3.14 0.58 8.39
C TYR A 68 -4.53 0.70 7.78
N LEU A 69 -4.92 -0.29 6.97
CA LEU A 69 -6.17 -0.25 6.21
C LEU A 69 -7.40 -0.21 7.11
N SER A 70 -7.34 -0.83 8.30
CA SER A 70 -8.44 -0.78 9.27
C SER A 70 -8.77 0.62 9.79
N ARG A 71 -7.83 1.57 9.71
CA ARG A 71 -8.01 2.96 10.18
C ARG A 71 -8.88 3.81 9.26
N TRP A 72 -9.08 3.38 8.02
CA TRP A 72 -9.80 4.16 7.00
C TRP A 72 -11.27 3.79 6.88
N HIS A 73 -11.79 3.04 7.86
CA HIS A 73 -13.17 2.61 7.91
C HIS A 73 -14.02 3.56 8.76
N ASP A 74 -15.10 4.10 8.19
CA ASP A 74 -16.09 4.87 8.96
C ASP A 74 -16.88 3.91 9.85
N GLY A 75 -17.05 4.23 11.14
CA GLY A 75 -17.53 3.35 12.22
C GLY A 75 -18.92 2.69 12.06
N ASP A 76 -19.51 2.68 10.87
CA ASP A 76 -20.78 2.01 10.57
C ASP A 76 -20.63 1.06 9.38
N SER A 77 -20.21 -0.19 9.65
CA SER A 77 -20.56 -1.33 8.81
C SER A 77 -20.31 -2.65 9.53
N ARG A 78 -21.42 -3.33 9.79
CA ARG A 78 -21.55 -4.73 10.22
C ARG A 78 -21.03 -5.75 9.18
N ALA A 79 -20.03 -5.43 8.37
CA ALA A 79 -19.47 -6.35 7.39
C ALA A 79 -18.40 -7.23 8.05
N ARG A 80 -18.70 -8.53 8.12
CA ARG A 80 -17.96 -9.60 8.82
C ARG A 80 -16.56 -9.91 8.23
N GLY A 81 -15.84 -8.93 7.68
CA GLY A 81 -14.60 -9.15 6.95
C GLY A 81 -13.61 -7.99 7.03
N MET A 82 -13.63 -7.16 8.08
CA MET A 82 -12.78 -5.94 8.11
C MET A 82 -12.08 -5.76 9.46
N SER A 83 -11.81 -6.88 10.12
CA SER A 83 -11.02 -6.92 11.36
C SER A 83 -9.65 -7.55 11.08
N ALA A 84 -8.69 -7.33 11.97
CA ALA A 84 -7.41 -8.04 11.94
C ALA A 84 -7.56 -9.58 11.81
N ALA A 85 -8.66 -10.13 12.33
CA ALA A 85 -8.99 -11.55 12.19
C ALA A 85 -9.32 -11.96 10.75
N TRP A 86 -9.96 -11.08 9.96
CA TRP A 86 -10.21 -11.35 8.54
C TRP A 86 -8.92 -11.33 7.73
N PHE A 87 -8.06 -10.35 7.95
CA PHE A 87 -6.73 -10.33 7.35
C PHE A 87 -5.99 -11.64 7.69
N ALA A 88 -5.87 -11.99 8.97
CA ALA A 88 -5.24 -13.25 9.37
C ALA A 88 -5.86 -14.49 8.70
N ASP A 89 -7.18 -14.52 8.51
CA ASP A 89 -7.85 -15.61 7.81
C ASP A 89 -7.46 -15.70 6.33
N VAL A 90 -7.40 -14.56 5.63
CA VAL A 90 -6.95 -14.49 4.23
C VAL A 90 -5.49 -14.94 4.09
N TYR A 91 -4.58 -14.48 4.95
CA TYR A 91 -3.17 -14.92 4.92
C TYR A 91 -3.07 -16.44 5.15
N ARG A 92 -3.80 -17.00 6.13
CA ARG A 92 -3.80 -18.44 6.42
C ARG A 92 -4.32 -19.29 5.26
N ARG A 93 -5.31 -18.81 4.50
CA ARG A 93 -5.82 -19.53 3.31
C ARG A 93 -4.75 -19.73 2.23
N HIS A 94 -3.73 -18.87 2.21
CA HIS A 94 -2.56 -18.98 1.32
C HIS A 94 -1.35 -19.64 1.99
N GLY A 95 -1.54 -20.26 3.17
CA GLY A 95 -0.45 -20.90 3.91
C GLY A 95 0.59 -19.92 4.47
N LEU A 96 0.22 -18.64 4.61
CA LEU A 96 1.07 -17.60 5.18
C LEU A 96 0.70 -17.36 6.64
N GLU A 97 1.70 -17.21 7.49
CA GLU A 97 1.52 -16.77 8.86
C GLU A 97 1.75 -15.25 8.93
N CYS A 98 0.85 -14.53 9.59
CA CYS A 98 1.07 -13.13 9.95
C CYS A 98 2.11 -13.08 11.08
N GLY A 99 3.39 -13.21 10.74
CA GLY A 99 4.48 -13.31 11.70
C GLY A 99 5.51 -12.20 11.52
N GLY A 100 5.75 -11.44 12.60
CA GLY A 100 6.91 -10.53 12.71
C GLY A 100 6.54 -9.06 12.92
N GLY A 101 5.97 -8.70 14.08
CA GLY A 101 5.91 -7.32 14.59
C GLY A 101 4.90 -6.36 13.94
N GLU A 102 4.64 -6.48 12.64
CA GLU A 102 3.70 -5.62 11.90
C GLU A 102 2.29 -6.23 11.81
N LEU A 103 1.25 -5.38 11.91
CA LEU A 103 -0.14 -5.85 11.83
C LEU A 103 -0.48 -6.29 10.41
N PRO A 104 -1.37 -7.30 10.25
CA PRO A 104 -1.65 -7.90 8.94
C PRO A 104 -2.44 -6.99 7.99
N ASP A 105 -2.91 -5.83 8.48
CA ASP A 105 -3.59 -4.79 7.70
C ASP A 105 -2.68 -3.63 7.32
N PHE A 106 -1.37 -3.73 7.60
CA PHE A 106 -0.37 -2.77 7.14
C PHE A 106 -0.25 -2.84 5.62
N LEU A 107 -0.50 -1.71 4.93
CA LEU A 107 -0.61 -1.67 3.48
C LEU A 107 0.61 -2.26 2.74
N PRO A 108 1.88 -1.98 3.12
CA PRO A 108 3.02 -2.65 2.51
C PRO A 108 2.96 -4.18 2.60
N ALA A 109 2.56 -4.74 3.75
CA ALA A 109 2.40 -6.19 3.92
C ALA A 109 1.26 -6.75 3.06
N VAL A 110 0.19 -5.99 2.86
CA VAL A 110 -0.93 -6.37 1.98
C VAL A 110 -0.52 -6.33 0.50
N LEU A 111 0.31 -5.36 0.12
CA LEU A 111 0.87 -5.25 -1.23
C LEU A 111 1.84 -6.42 -1.51
N GLU A 112 2.73 -6.75 -0.57
CA GLU A 112 3.61 -7.91 -0.68
C GLU A 112 2.82 -9.22 -0.77
N PHE A 113 1.79 -9.38 0.07
CA PHE A 113 0.87 -10.51 -0.01
C PHE A 113 0.27 -10.61 -1.41
N THR A 114 -0.27 -9.51 -1.94
CA THR A 114 -0.91 -9.48 -3.26
C THR A 114 0.10 -9.79 -4.37
N ALA A 115 1.33 -9.27 -4.27
CA ALA A 115 2.41 -9.57 -5.21
C ALA A 115 2.77 -11.06 -5.22
N ARG A 116 2.81 -11.67 -4.03
CA ARG A 116 3.23 -13.07 -3.84
C ARG A 116 2.16 -14.08 -4.22
N THR A 117 0.90 -13.81 -3.87
CA THR A 117 -0.21 -14.76 -4.05
C THR A 117 -1.02 -14.49 -5.33
N GLY A 118 -0.95 -13.27 -5.86
CA GLY A 118 -1.83 -12.78 -6.92
C GLY A 118 -3.27 -12.53 -6.46
N ASP A 119 -3.58 -12.70 -5.17
CA ASP A 119 -4.90 -12.47 -4.60
C ASP A 119 -5.05 -11.02 -4.13
N GLY A 120 -5.79 -10.22 -4.91
CA GLY A 120 -6.04 -8.81 -4.64
C GLY A 120 -7.28 -8.54 -3.78
N ILE A 121 -7.87 -9.55 -3.12
CA ILE A 121 -9.11 -9.37 -2.36
C ILE A 121 -8.97 -8.30 -1.26
N LEU A 122 -7.83 -8.29 -0.55
CA LEU A 122 -7.58 -7.33 0.53
C LEU A 122 -7.56 -5.89 0.03
N LEU A 123 -6.89 -5.64 -1.11
CA LEU A 123 -6.85 -4.31 -1.75
C LEU A 123 -8.21 -3.89 -2.32
N THR A 124 -8.96 -4.85 -2.89
CA THR A 124 -10.27 -4.58 -3.50
C THR A 124 -11.31 -4.24 -2.45
N GLU A 125 -11.37 -5.01 -1.35
CA GLU A 125 -12.30 -4.75 -0.24
C GLU A 125 -11.95 -3.45 0.51
N HIS A 126 -10.69 -3.01 0.49
CA HIS A 126 -10.24 -1.76 1.11
C HIS A 126 -10.05 -0.61 0.10
N ARG A 127 -10.61 -0.72 -1.10
CA ARG A 127 -10.46 0.29 -2.17
C ARG A 127 -10.87 1.69 -1.70
N ASP A 128 -11.99 1.81 -1.01
CA ASP A 128 -12.47 3.10 -0.51
C ASP A 128 -11.50 3.72 0.51
N GLY A 129 -10.88 2.89 1.36
CA GLY A 129 -9.86 3.35 2.30
C GLY A 129 -8.58 3.82 1.59
N LEU A 130 -8.14 3.06 0.57
CA LEU A 130 -7.01 3.41 -0.28
C LEU A 130 -7.24 4.73 -1.03
N GLU A 131 -8.43 4.94 -1.60
CA GLU A 131 -8.80 6.18 -2.28
C GLU A 131 -8.80 7.38 -1.31
N ARG A 132 -9.30 7.21 -0.08
CA ARG A 132 -9.25 8.27 0.95
C ARG A 132 -7.82 8.61 1.34
N LEU A 133 -6.98 7.61 1.59
CA LEU A 133 -5.55 7.81 1.89
C LEU A 133 -4.86 8.53 0.73
N ARG A 134 -5.09 8.09 -0.51
CA ARG A 134 -4.56 8.71 -1.74
C ARG A 134 -4.97 10.17 -1.86
N MET A 135 -6.25 10.50 -1.66
CA MET A 135 -6.73 11.88 -1.67
C MET A 135 -6.08 12.74 -0.59
N ARG A 136 -5.91 12.20 0.63
CA ARG A 136 -5.23 12.94 1.72
C ARG A 136 -3.76 13.19 1.41
N LEU A 137 -3.02 12.18 0.94
CA LEU A 137 -1.62 12.30 0.54
C LEU A 137 -1.42 13.26 -0.64
N THR A 138 -2.39 13.29 -1.56
CA THR A 138 -2.42 14.24 -2.70
C THR A 138 -2.64 15.66 -2.20
N GLY A 139 -3.66 15.88 -1.35
CA GLY A 139 -3.93 17.19 -0.75
C GLY A 139 -2.79 17.70 0.13
N TYR A 140 -2.03 16.78 0.74
CA TYR A 140 -0.84 17.11 1.51
C TYR A 140 0.43 17.31 0.65
N GLY A 141 0.36 17.04 -0.67
CA GLY A 141 1.45 17.29 -1.62
C GLY A 141 2.62 16.33 -1.49
N THR A 142 2.38 15.08 -1.07
CA THR A 142 3.45 14.10 -0.83
C THR A 142 3.78 13.27 -2.08
N PRO A 143 5.04 12.82 -2.26
CA PRO A 143 5.41 11.89 -3.33
C PRO A 143 4.75 10.51 -3.18
N TYR A 144 4.33 10.12 -1.98
CA TYR A 144 3.63 8.86 -1.71
C TYR A 144 2.26 8.78 -2.39
N ALA A 145 1.64 9.93 -2.71
CA ALA A 145 0.38 9.98 -3.45
C ALA A 145 0.50 9.28 -4.81
N GLY A 146 1.60 9.49 -5.53
CA GLY A 146 1.85 8.86 -6.83
C GLY A 146 2.01 7.34 -6.74
N VAL A 147 2.48 6.83 -5.60
CA VAL A 147 2.54 5.37 -5.35
C VAL A 147 1.14 4.80 -5.23
N LEU A 148 0.25 5.46 -4.47
CA LEU A 148 -1.15 5.02 -4.35
C LEU A 148 -1.95 5.24 -5.62
N ASP A 149 -1.68 6.28 -6.41
CA ASP A 149 -2.28 6.46 -7.73
C ASP A 149 -1.99 5.25 -8.62
N ALA A 150 -0.74 4.78 -8.66
CA ALA A 150 -0.36 3.60 -9.44
C ALA A 150 -1.04 2.33 -8.94
N VAL A 151 -1.12 2.11 -7.62
CA VAL A 151 -1.82 0.96 -7.04
C VAL A 151 -3.31 1.01 -7.35
N CYS A 152 -3.99 2.12 -7.06
CA CYS A 152 -5.44 2.27 -7.29
C CYS A 152 -5.83 2.14 -8.76
N ALA A 153 -4.95 2.52 -9.70
CA ALA A 153 -5.17 2.36 -11.13
C ALA A 153 -5.25 0.88 -11.58
N THR A 154 -4.65 -0.04 -10.82
CA THR A 154 -4.72 -1.48 -11.11
C THR A 154 -5.97 -2.16 -10.55
N LEU A 155 -6.63 -1.53 -9.57
CA LEU A 155 -7.80 -2.12 -8.93
C LEU A 155 -9.02 -1.97 -9.85
N PRO A 156 -9.90 -2.99 -9.95
CA PRO A 156 -11.12 -2.90 -10.75
C PRO A 156 -11.89 -1.62 -10.42
N THR A 157 -12.28 -0.85 -11.44
CA THR A 157 -13.22 0.25 -11.25
C THR A 157 -14.54 -0.33 -10.79
N ALA A 158 -15.08 0.18 -9.69
CA ALA A 158 -16.38 -0.26 -9.20
C ALA A 158 -17.46 0.20 -10.18
N TYR A 159 -17.72 -0.58 -11.24
CA TYR A 159 -18.99 -0.57 -11.98
C TYR A 159 -19.13 -1.80 -12.90
N SER A 160 -19.95 -2.76 -12.50
CA SER A 160 -21.20 -3.04 -13.23
C SER A 160 -22.06 -4.02 -12.45
N ILE A 161 -23.29 -3.56 -12.21
CA ILE A 161 -24.47 -4.30 -11.81
C ILE A 161 -24.51 -5.64 -12.55
N ARG A 162 -24.67 -6.74 -11.81
CA ARG A 162 -25.08 -8.02 -12.40
C ARG A 162 -26.58 -7.90 -12.76
N PRO A 163 -26.99 -7.95 -14.04
CA PRO A 163 -28.42 -8.07 -14.37
C PRO A 163 -28.89 -9.51 -14.04
N PRO A 164 -30.22 -9.72 -13.88
CA PRO A 164 -30.80 -10.78 -13.06
C PRO A 164 -30.45 -12.21 -13.48
#